data_AF-A0A8A7K9Q4-F1
#
_entry.id   AF-A0A8A7K9Q4-F1
#
_cell.length_a   1.000
_cell.length_b   1.000
_cell.length_c   1.000
_cell.angle_alpha   90.00
_cell.angle_beta   90.00
_cell.angle_gamma   90.00
#
_symmetry.space_group_name_H-M   'P 1'
#
loop_
_entity.id
_entity.type
_entity.pdbx_description
1 polymer ?
#
loop_
_entity_poly.entity_id
_entity_poly.type
_entity_poly.pdbx_seq_one_letter_code
_entity_poly.pdbx_strand_id
1 'polypeptide(L)'
;MILCLDRKQRLAFILGSIFSTNSKIAGEIIGISPVYYRKLLSRARSQLKSYLDGRCSLLNKNGSCKCVHKTNAAIKAGYINPDNLQFEAGYVKKVKDFVKQYSREAEETLTIRFEQLFKEQPFWESPDYKKFLNQKIKTMEMAWRNLNK
;
A
#
# COMPACT_ATOMS: atom_id res chain seq x y z
N MET A 1 13.03 -1.69 -7.76
CA MET A 1 13.38 -2.86 -8.60
C MET A 1 13.00 -4.14 -7.86
N ILE A 2 11.76 -4.61 -8.05
CA ILE A 2 11.19 -5.78 -7.36
C ILE A 2 11.18 -7.03 -8.26
N LEU A 3 11.98 -7.00 -9.32
CA LEU A 3 12.05 -8.07 -10.32
C LEU A 3 12.75 -9.34 -9.78
N CYS A 4 13.51 -9.21 -8.69
CA CYS A 4 14.11 -10.34 -7.98
C CYS A 4 13.10 -11.20 -7.21
N LEU A 5 11.85 -10.75 -7.11
CA LEU A 5 10.76 -11.46 -6.46
C LEU A 5 9.95 -12.24 -7.48
N ASP A 6 9.45 -13.42 -7.09
CA ASP A 6 8.47 -14.16 -7.87
C ASP A 6 7.13 -13.40 -7.95
N ARG A 7 6.22 -13.86 -8.83
CA ARG A 7 4.94 -13.18 -9.08
C ARG A 7 4.11 -13.01 -7.80
N LYS A 8 4.00 -14.05 -6.96
CA LYS A 8 3.19 -14.01 -5.74
C LYS A 8 3.84 -13.10 -4.68
N GLN A 9 5.15 -13.18 -4.53
CA GLN A 9 5.92 -12.28 -3.66
C GLN A 9 5.80 -10.82 -4.08
N ARG A 10 5.83 -10.54 -5.38
CA ARG A 10 5.70 -9.18 -5.94
C ARG A 10 4.33 -8.59 -5.63
N LEU A 11 3.26 -9.36 -5.85
CA LEU A 11 1.90 -8.95 -5.51
C LEU A 11 1.76 -8.72 -4.00
N ALA A 12 2.29 -9.63 -3.18
CA ALA A 12 2.26 -9.49 -1.74
C ALA A 12 2.99 -8.22 -1.28
N PHE A 13 4.18 -7.95 -1.82
CA PHE A 13 4.96 -6.75 -1.53
C PHE A 13 4.23 -5.48 -1.95
N ILE A 14 3.68 -5.42 -3.16
CA ILE A 14 2.93 -4.23 -3.64
C ILE A 14 1.74 -3.95 -2.72
N LEU A 15 0.91 -4.96 -2.44
CA LEU A 15 -0.26 -4.79 -1.58
C LEU A 15 0.13 -4.40 -0.15
N GLY A 16 1.14 -5.04 0.44
CA GLY A 16 1.47 -4.87 1.85
C GLY A 16 2.45 -3.75 2.18
N SER A 17 3.30 -3.34 1.23
CA SER A 17 4.33 -2.31 1.44
C SER A 17 4.07 -1.01 0.69
N ILE A 18 3.28 -1.02 -0.40
CA ILE A 18 2.95 0.20 -1.15
C ILE A 18 1.53 0.65 -0.82
N PHE A 19 0.55 -0.26 -0.87
CA PHE A 19 -0.85 0.05 -0.58
C PHE A 19 -1.26 -0.14 0.89
N SER A 20 -0.34 -0.64 1.73
CA SER A 20 -0.61 -0.92 3.15
C SER A 20 -1.89 -1.76 3.39
N THR A 21 -2.23 -2.63 2.44
CA THR A 21 -3.42 -3.47 2.49
C THR A 21 -3.28 -4.52 3.59
N ASN A 22 -4.34 -4.70 4.38
CA ASN A 22 -4.32 -5.69 5.47
C ASN A 22 -4.31 -7.14 4.93
N SER A 23 -3.88 -8.07 5.79
CA SER A 23 -3.68 -9.48 5.38
C SER A 23 -4.95 -10.24 5.00
N LYS A 24 -6.13 -9.77 5.43
CA LYS A 24 -7.40 -10.42 5.08
C LYS A 24 -7.75 -10.12 3.63
N ILE A 25 -7.83 -8.83 3.29
CA ILE A 25 -8.13 -8.36 1.93
C ILE A 25 -7.04 -8.79 0.95
N ALA A 26 -5.76 -8.64 1.32
CA ALA A 26 -4.68 -9.03 0.42
C ALA A 26 -4.60 -10.55 0.20
N GLY A 27 -4.97 -11.34 1.22
CA GLY A 27 -5.12 -12.80 1.09
C GLY A 27 -6.21 -13.18 0.11
N GLU A 28 -7.39 -12.56 0.22
CA GLU A 28 -8.51 -12.74 -0.72
C GLU A 28 -8.12 -12.38 -2.16
N ILE A 29 -7.47 -11.23 -2.39
CA ILE A 29 -7.01 -10.80 -3.72
C ILE A 29 -6.03 -11.79 -4.35
N ILE A 30 -5.11 -12.35 -3.55
CA ILE A 30 -4.09 -13.29 -4.04
C ILE A 30 -4.62 -14.75 -4.10
N GLY A 31 -5.76 -15.04 -3.46
CA GLY A 31 -6.31 -16.39 -3.34
C GLY A 31 -5.55 -17.27 -2.34
N ILE A 32 -5.13 -16.70 -1.21
CA ILE A 32 -4.37 -17.39 -0.15
C ILE A 32 -4.87 -17.03 1.25
N SER A 33 -4.55 -17.85 2.26
CA SER A 33 -4.92 -17.53 3.63
C SER A 33 -4.19 -16.28 4.15
N PRO A 34 -4.80 -15.50 5.07
CA PRO A 34 -4.16 -14.31 5.66
C PRO A 34 -2.83 -14.63 6.37
N VAL A 35 -2.73 -15.80 6.98
CA VAL A 35 -1.50 -16.29 7.64
C VAL A 35 -0.41 -16.52 6.61
N TYR A 36 -0.72 -17.20 5.50
CA TYR A 36 0.23 -17.45 4.44
C TYR A 36 0.67 -16.15 3.77
N TYR A 37 -0.25 -15.20 3.56
CA TYR A 37 0.06 -13.86 3.05
C TYR A 37 1.10 -13.14 3.91
N ARG A 38 0.92 -13.10 5.25
CA ARG A 38 1.89 -12.45 6.14
C ARG A 38 3.28 -13.07 6.04
N LYS A 39 3.36 -14.40 5.96
CA LYS A 39 4.62 -15.13 5.79
C LYS A 39 5.25 -14.84 4.44
N LEU A 40 4.47 -14.79 3.37
CA LEU A 40 4.91 -14.48 2.01
C LEU A 40 5.45 -13.05 1.92
N LEU A 41 4.74 -12.07 2.49
CA LEU A 41 5.17 -10.67 2.54
C LEU A 41 6.49 -10.51 3.32
N SER A 42 6.61 -11.16 4.47
CA SER A 42 7.86 -11.15 5.26
C SER A 42 9.04 -11.68 4.44
N ARG A 43 8.87 -12.83 3.77
CA ARG A 43 9.89 -13.41 2.88
C ARG A 43 10.25 -12.46 1.73
N ALA A 44 9.26 -11.86 1.08
CA ALA A 44 9.47 -10.92 -0.01
C ALA A 44 10.30 -9.70 0.43
N ARG A 45 10.03 -9.16 1.62
CA ARG A 45 10.79 -8.05 2.21
C ARG A 45 12.23 -8.45 2.50
N SER A 46 12.45 -9.61 3.12
CA SER A 46 13.80 -10.10 3.42
C SER A 46 14.62 -10.35 2.15
N GLN A 47 14.02 -10.98 1.14
CA GLN A 47 14.67 -11.23 -0.15
C GLN A 47 15.04 -9.94 -0.87
N LEU A 48 14.13 -8.96 -0.91
CA LEU A 48 14.43 -7.66 -1.51
C LEU A 48 15.54 -6.92 -0.75
N LYS A 49 15.52 -6.96 0.60
CA LYS A 49 16.57 -6.38 1.43
C LYS A 49 17.93 -6.99 1.09
N SER A 50 18.06 -8.32 1.15
CA SER A 50 19.30 -9.02 0.81
C SER A 50 19.75 -8.76 -0.63
N TYR A 51 18.81 -8.67 -1.57
CA TYR A 51 19.11 -8.34 -2.96
C TYR A 51 19.75 -6.95 -3.09
N LEU A 52 19.17 -5.95 -2.44
CA LEU A 52 19.58 -4.55 -2.55
C LEU A 52 20.87 -4.27 -1.76
N ASP A 53 21.03 -4.88 -0.59
CA ASP A 53 22.20 -4.67 0.27
C ASP A 53 23.52 -5.07 -0.43
N GLY A 54 23.49 -6.17 -1.18
CA GLY A 54 24.65 -6.62 -1.96
C GLY A 54 24.87 -5.90 -3.30
N ARG A 55 24.00 -4.95 -3.71
CA ARG A 55 24.02 -4.41 -5.08
C ARG A 55 23.83 -2.91 -5.19
N CYS A 56 22.95 -2.30 -4.41
CA CYS A 56 22.53 -0.92 -4.59
C CYS A 56 23.55 0.04 -3.97
N SER A 57 24.15 0.92 -4.79
CA SER A 57 25.14 1.89 -4.32
C SER A 57 24.56 2.93 -3.34
N LEU A 58 23.23 3.08 -3.30
CA LEU A 58 22.54 3.95 -2.35
C LEU A 58 22.43 3.35 -0.94
N LEU A 59 22.38 2.03 -0.83
CA LEU A 59 22.31 1.34 0.48
C LEU A 59 23.69 0.91 0.95
N ASN A 60 24.52 0.45 0.03
CA ASN A 60 25.89 0.04 0.28
C ASN A 60 26.79 0.76 -0.71
N LYS A 61 27.70 1.62 -0.26
CA LYS A 61 28.56 2.45 -1.14
C LYS A 61 29.39 1.62 -2.14
N ASN A 62 29.69 0.36 -1.80
CA ASN A 62 30.44 -0.57 -2.65
C ASN A 62 29.55 -1.35 -3.64
N GLY A 63 28.24 -1.09 -3.65
CA GLY A 63 27.28 -1.73 -4.55
C GLY A 63 27.53 -1.40 -6.02
N SER A 64 27.45 -2.42 -6.88
CA SER A 64 27.69 -2.29 -8.33
C SER A 64 26.59 -1.53 -9.09
N CYS A 65 25.36 -1.53 -8.59
CA CYS A 65 24.24 -0.81 -9.18
C CYS A 65 24.29 0.67 -8.79
N LYS A 66 24.74 1.51 -9.73
CA LYS A 66 24.78 2.97 -9.58
C LYS A 66 23.61 3.65 -10.28
N CYS A 67 22.95 4.60 -9.58
CA CYS A 67 21.83 5.35 -10.14
C CYS A 67 22.21 6.12 -11.41
N VAL A 68 23.42 6.68 -11.49
CA VAL A 68 23.91 7.38 -12.68
C VAL A 68 23.83 6.52 -13.95
N HIS A 69 24.12 5.22 -13.86
CA HIS A 69 24.00 4.32 -15.01
C HIS A 69 22.54 4.14 -15.45
N LYS A 70 21.61 4.05 -14.48
CA LYS A 70 20.18 3.93 -14.76
C LYS A 70 19.60 5.21 -15.34
N THR A 71 19.99 6.37 -14.80
CA THR A 71 19.56 7.68 -15.30
C THR A 71 20.07 7.90 -16.72
N ASN A 72 21.34 7.62 -16.99
CA ASN A 72 21.89 7.73 -18.35
C ASN A 72 21.17 6.83 -19.35
N ALA A 73 20.82 5.60 -18.95
CA ALA A 73 20.03 4.70 -19.80
C ALA A 73 18.61 5.24 -20.05
N ALA A 74 17.96 5.82 -19.03
CA ALA A 74 16.65 6.41 -19.15
C ALA A 74 16.63 7.68 -20.04
N ILE A 75 17.67 8.50 -19.98
CA ILE A 75 17.87 9.64 -20.88
C ILE A 75 18.02 9.14 -22.32
N LYS A 76 18.90 8.16 -22.56
CA LYS A 76 19.09 7.57 -23.89
C LYS A 76 17.81 6.96 -24.47
N ALA A 77 16.95 6.41 -23.61
CA ALA A 77 15.66 5.85 -23.99
C ALA A 77 14.54 6.91 -24.13
N GLY A 78 14.83 8.19 -23.89
CA GLY A 78 13.85 9.28 -23.98
C GLY A 78 12.87 9.37 -22.80
N TYR A 79 13.04 8.58 -21.74
CA TYR A 79 12.18 8.63 -20.55
C TYR A 79 12.48 9.83 -19.64
N ILE A 80 13.67 10.42 -19.74
CA ILE A 80 14.09 11.59 -18.98
C ILE A 80 14.64 12.63 -19.95
N ASN A 81 14.09 13.84 -19.92
CA ASN A 81 14.67 15.00 -20.61
C ASN A 81 15.60 15.75 -19.64
N PRO A 82 16.93 15.73 -19.84
CA PRO A 82 17.87 16.42 -18.95
C PRO A 82 17.73 17.95 -19.01
N ASP A 83 17.20 18.50 -20.10
CA ASP A 83 17.03 19.95 -20.29
C ASP A 83 15.68 20.46 -19.73
N ASN A 84 14.79 19.54 -19.34
CA ASN A 84 13.49 19.88 -18.76
C ASN A 84 13.05 18.83 -17.73
N LEU A 85 13.56 18.98 -16.50
CA LEU A 85 13.29 18.05 -15.40
C LEU A 85 11.96 18.40 -14.71
N GLN A 86 10.88 17.72 -15.10
CA GLN A 86 9.51 17.99 -14.65
C GLN A 86 9.26 17.84 -13.13
N PHE A 87 10.14 17.13 -12.42
CA PHE A 87 10.01 16.86 -10.99
C PHE A 87 11.22 17.34 -10.18
N GLU A 88 12.08 18.16 -10.78
CA GLU A 88 13.15 18.81 -10.02
C GLU A 88 12.58 20.02 -9.28
N ALA A 89 12.11 19.77 -8.06
CA ALA A 89 12.05 20.84 -7.08
C ALA A 89 13.51 21.24 -6.81
N GLY A 90 13.94 22.42 -7.27
CA GLY A 90 15.28 22.95 -7.00
C GLY A 90 15.62 22.70 -5.53
N TYR A 91 16.82 22.22 -5.22
CA TYR A 91 17.13 21.64 -3.90
C TYR A 91 16.83 22.63 -2.74
N VAL A 92 15.64 22.56 -2.15
CA VAL A 92 15.15 23.57 -1.19
C VAL A 92 15.67 23.31 0.22
N LYS A 93 15.81 22.03 0.64
CA LYS A 93 16.40 21.53 1.92
C LYS A 93 16.21 20.00 2.03
N LYS A 94 16.89 19.33 2.97
CA LYS A 94 16.62 17.89 3.23
C LYS A 94 15.32 17.75 4.00
N VAL A 95 14.49 16.77 3.63
CA VAL A 95 13.21 16.45 4.31
C VAL A 95 13.38 16.29 5.82
N LYS A 96 14.46 15.64 6.27
CA LYS A 96 14.76 15.44 7.70
C LYS A 96 14.90 16.74 8.51
N ASP A 97 15.30 17.83 7.86
CA ASP A 97 15.53 19.12 8.50
C ASP A 97 14.20 19.86 8.74
N PHE A 98 13.13 19.46 8.03
CA PHE A 98 11.79 20.02 8.16
C PHE A 98 10.86 19.14 9.01
N VAL A 99 10.98 17.82 8.91
CA VAL A 99 10.07 16.86 9.57
C VAL A 99 10.08 17.01 11.09
N LYS A 100 11.22 17.33 11.74
CA LYS A 100 11.24 17.57 13.20
C LYS A 100 10.41 18.77 13.65
N GLN A 101 10.31 19.80 12.80
CA GLN A 101 9.60 21.04 13.13
C GLN A 101 8.08 20.84 13.04
N TYR A 102 7.62 20.07 12.05
CA TYR A 102 6.19 19.85 11.82
C TYR A 102 5.62 18.62 12.53
N SER A 103 6.45 17.61 12.87
CA SER A 103 5.92 16.36 13.43
C SER A 103 5.29 16.57 14.80
N ARG A 104 5.87 17.40 15.68
CA ARG A 104 5.36 17.56 17.05
C ARG A 104 4.05 18.36 17.09
N GLU A 105 3.96 19.46 16.34
CA GLU A 105 2.75 20.28 16.26
C GLU A 105 1.61 19.58 15.48
N ALA A 106 1.94 18.85 14.41
CA ALA A 106 0.93 18.12 13.64
C ALA A 106 0.39 16.90 14.40
N GLU A 107 1.22 16.19 15.14
CA GLU A 107 0.83 14.94 15.82
C GLU A 107 -0.11 15.21 17.00
N GLU A 108 0.14 16.24 17.83
CA GLU A 108 -0.78 16.62 18.91
C GLU A 108 -2.08 17.24 18.38
N THR A 109 -1.99 18.16 17.40
CA THR A 109 -3.17 18.83 16.83
C THR A 109 -4.08 17.86 16.08
N LEU A 110 -3.51 16.96 15.28
CA LEU A 110 -4.28 15.96 14.54
C LEU A 110 -4.91 14.94 15.49
N THR A 111 -4.16 14.46 16.49
CA THR A 111 -4.69 13.46 17.44
C THR A 111 -5.90 14.01 18.22
N ILE A 112 -5.80 15.23 18.75
CA ILE A 112 -6.91 15.88 19.48
C ILE A 112 -8.13 16.07 18.56
N ARG A 113 -7.93 16.53 17.33
CA ARG A 113 -9.04 16.76 16.37
C ARG A 113 -9.72 15.47 15.94
N PHE A 114 -8.95 14.39 15.70
CA PHE A 114 -9.51 13.11 15.31
C PHE A 114 -10.34 12.51 16.46
N GLU A 115 -9.84 12.56 17.69
CA GLU A 115 -10.57 12.04 18.85
C GLU A 115 -11.87 12.79 19.11
N GLN A 116 -11.88 14.12 19.03
CA GLN A 116 -13.10 14.92 19.16
C GLN A 116 -14.11 14.59 18.05
N LEU A 117 -13.66 14.55 16.79
CA LEU A 117 -14.54 14.25 15.65
C LEU A 117 -15.23 12.89 15.80
N PHE A 118 -14.52 11.87 16.30
CA PHE A 118 -15.08 10.54 16.52
C PHE A 118 -16.02 10.48 17.72
N LYS A 119 -15.75 11.21 18.80
CA LYS A 119 -16.66 11.31 19.96
C LYS A 119 -17.95 12.06 19.64
N GLU A 120 -17.90 12.99 18.70
CA GLU A 120 -19.06 13.77 18.23
C GLU A 120 -19.88 13.06 17.14
N GLN A 121 -19.42 11.90 16.63
CA GLN A 121 -20.21 11.14 15.67
C GLN A 121 -21.47 10.55 16.36
N PRO A 122 -22.63 10.57 15.68
CA PRO A 122 -23.81 9.87 16.16
C PRO A 122 -23.50 8.38 16.36
N PHE A 123 -23.93 7.82 17.49
CA PHE A 123 -23.91 6.38 17.68
C PHE A 123 -25.00 5.76 16.80
N TRP A 124 -24.60 5.25 15.64
CA TRP A 124 -25.50 4.57 14.72
C TRP A 124 -25.75 3.15 15.21
N GLU A 125 -26.94 2.89 15.77
CA GLU A 125 -27.40 1.52 15.91
C GLU A 125 -27.51 0.88 14.53
N SER A 126 -26.70 -0.15 14.29
CA SER A 126 -26.80 -0.91 13.05
C SER A 126 -28.20 -1.50 12.97
N PRO A 127 -28.95 -1.27 11.86
CA PRO A 127 -30.14 -2.06 11.57
C PRO A 127 -29.79 -3.55 11.68
N ASP A 128 -30.72 -4.36 12.17
CA ASP A 128 -30.54 -5.82 12.20
C ASP A 128 -30.55 -6.35 10.76
N TYR A 129 -29.37 -6.27 10.12
CA TYR A 129 -29.16 -6.69 8.74
C TYR A 129 -29.42 -8.18 8.57
N LYS A 130 -29.29 -9.00 9.63
CA LYS A 130 -29.68 -10.42 9.56
C LYS A 130 -31.19 -10.54 9.36
N LYS A 131 -31.99 -9.82 10.14
CA LYS A 131 -33.44 -9.83 9.98
C LYS A 131 -33.85 -9.30 8.61
N PHE A 132 -33.26 -8.19 8.17
CA PHE A 132 -33.51 -7.60 6.84
C PHE A 132 -33.19 -8.56 5.68
N LEU A 133 -32.01 -9.18 5.69
CA LEU A 133 -31.57 -10.10 4.63
C LEU A 133 -32.41 -11.37 4.62
N ASN A 134 -32.73 -11.94 5.78
CA ASN A 134 -33.61 -13.10 5.88
C ASN A 134 -35.02 -12.83 5.33
N GLN A 135 -35.54 -11.62 5.55
CA GLN A 135 -36.83 -11.21 4.99
C GLN A 135 -36.76 -11.08 3.46
N LYS A 136 -35.70 -10.46 2.93
CA LYS A 136 -35.52 -10.31 1.47
C LYS A 136 -35.36 -11.65 0.76
N ILE A 137 -34.58 -12.58 1.32
CA ILE A 137 -34.40 -13.92 0.76
C ILE A 137 -35.74 -14.65 0.67
N LYS A 138 -36.55 -14.65 1.73
CA LYS A 138 -37.88 -15.27 1.72
C LYS A 138 -38.81 -14.69 0.67
N THR A 139 -38.82 -13.36 0.52
CA THR A 139 -39.64 -12.69 -0.51
C THR A 139 -39.20 -13.07 -1.92
N MET A 140 -37.90 -13.19 -2.17
CA MET A 140 -37.35 -13.61 -3.47
C MET A 140 -37.66 -15.08 -3.78
N GLU A 141 -37.56 -15.96 -2.79
CA GLU A 141 -37.91 -17.39 -2.94
C GLU A 141 -39.40 -17.59 -3.25
N MET A 142 -40.29 -16.82 -2.63
CA MET A 142 -41.73 -16.85 -2.93
C MET A 142 -42.04 -16.35 -4.35
N ALA A 143 -41.39 -15.27 -4.79
CA ALA A 143 -41.54 -14.75 -6.15
C ALA A 143 -41.05 -15.77 -7.20
N TRP A 144 -39.93 -16.44 -6.93
CA TRP A 144 -39.36 -17.44 -7.84
C TRP A 144 -40.23 -18.70 -7.96
N ARG A 145 -40.86 -19.15 -6.87
CA ARG A 145 -41.81 -20.28 -6.90
C ARG A 145 -43.11 -19.96 -7.65
N ASN A 146 -43.54 -18.71 -7.67
CA ASN A 146 -44.75 -18.28 -8.38
C ASN A 146 -44.51 -18.07 -9.89
N LEU A 147 -43.26 -17.85 -10.32
CA LEU A 147 -42.88 -17.72 -11.73
C LEU A 147 -42.66 -19.07 -12.43
N ASN A 148 -42.49 -20.15 -11.65
CA ASN A 148 -42.23 -21.51 -12.14
C ASN A 148 -43.44 -22.46 -11.93
N LYS A 149 -44.65 -21.90 -11.82
CA LYS A 149 -45.94 -22.61 -11.94
C LYS A 149 -46.61 -22.16 -13.23
#